data_AF-A0A7X9UFE3-F1
#
_entry.id   AF-A0A7X9UFE3-F1
#
_cell.length_a   1.000
_cell.length_b   1.000
_cell.length_c   1.000
_cell.angle_alpha   90.00
_cell.angle_beta   90.00
_cell.angle_gamma   90.00
#
_symmetry.space_group_name_H-M   'P 1'
#
loop_
_entity.id
_entity.type
_entity.pdbx_description
1 polymer ?
#
loop_
_entity_poly.entity_id
_entity_poly.type
_entity_poly.pdbx_seq_one_letter_code
_entity_poly.pdbx_strand_id
1 'polypeptide(L)'
;MRTSAIAANSVGSTITSLQALPGMAIGLGMSIVISRCVGAGDFAQARFYTKKILGIIFVAQIVSSVVSLVLFPSILSIYNFSAEAREWTTEIVWSHAIVMILIWPFGNALPSVFRAAGDAKYPMLVSMITMFCCRIMFAYVLVYQFDMGMFATWIAIYCDWLIKGGLFIWRYVNGKWTKFQAIELTGRKAE
;
A
#
# COMPACT_ATOMS: atom_id res chain seq x y z
N MET A 1 5.92 -10.14 -27.61
CA MET A 1 5.45 -8.83 -27.10
C MET A 1 4.06 -8.86 -26.43
N ARG A 2 2.91 -8.78 -27.14
CA ARG A 2 1.59 -8.64 -26.47
C ARG A 2 1.24 -9.80 -25.51
N THR A 3 1.47 -11.04 -25.93
CA THR A 3 1.22 -12.24 -25.09
C THR A 3 2.22 -12.33 -23.93
N SER A 4 3.50 -12.01 -24.19
CA SER A 4 4.55 -11.94 -23.16
C SER A 4 4.19 -10.94 -22.05
N ALA A 5 3.63 -9.77 -22.40
CA ALA A 5 3.24 -8.73 -21.45
C ALA A 5 2.07 -9.19 -20.58
N ILE A 6 1.06 -9.81 -21.17
CA ILE A 6 -0.10 -10.32 -20.43
C ILE A 6 0.34 -11.42 -19.45
N ALA A 7 1.19 -12.34 -19.91
CA ALA A 7 1.74 -13.41 -19.08
C ALA A 7 2.57 -12.86 -17.91
N ALA A 8 3.49 -11.94 -18.19
CA ALA A 8 4.34 -11.31 -17.17
C ALA A 8 3.52 -10.51 -16.15
N ASN A 9 2.51 -9.76 -16.60
CA ASN A 9 1.64 -9.02 -15.70
C ASN A 9 0.83 -9.94 -14.79
N SER A 10 0.29 -11.04 -15.32
CA SER A 10 -0.53 -12.00 -14.55
C SER A 10 0.29 -12.72 -13.48
N VAL A 11 1.42 -13.31 -13.88
CA VAL A 11 2.29 -14.05 -12.95
C VAL A 11 3.00 -13.10 -12.00
N GLY A 12 3.50 -11.96 -12.50
CA GLY A 12 4.07 -10.89 -11.69
C GLY A 12 3.10 -10.43 -10.61
N SER A 13 1.85 -10.12 -10.96
CA SER A 13 0.81 -9.71 -9.98
C SER A 13 0.52 -10.78 -8.93
N THR A 14 0.55 -12.05 -9.32
CA THR A 14 0.36 -13.17 -8.39
C THR A 14 1.49 -13.20 -7.36
N ILE A 15 2.73 -13.09 -7.80
CA ILE A 15 3.91 -13.12 -6.92
C ILE A 15 3.97 -11.88 -6.03
N THR A 16 3.72 -10.70 -6.58
CA THR A 16 3.74 -9.44 -5.83
C THR A 16 2.61 -9.36 -4.79
N SER A 17 1.49 -10.05 -5.01
CA SER A 17 0.43 -10.17 -4.00
C SER A 17 0.90 -10.86 -2.72
N LEU A 18 1.82 -11.83 -2.81
CA LEU A 18 2.43 -12.49 -1.65
C LEU A 18 3.27 -11.50 -0.83
N GLN A 19 3.99 -10.61 -1.51
CA GLN A 19 4.78 -9.54 -0.86
C GLN A 19 3.86 -8.56 -0.11
N ALA A 20 2.67 -8.29 -0.64
CA ALA A 20 1.70 -7.37 -0.03
C ALA A 20 0.87 -7.95 1.11
N LEU A 21 0.63 -9.26 1.10
CA LEU A 21 -0.31 -9.95 1.98
C LEU A 21 -0.12 -9.65 3.48
N PRO A 22 1.09 -9.70 4.07
CA PRO A 22 1.26 -9.45 5.50
C PRO A 22 0.88 -8.02 5.89
N GLY A 23 1.27 -7.04 5.07
CA GLY A 23 0.94 -5.63 5.32
C GLY A 23 -0.56 -5.38 5.29
N MET A 24 -1.28 -6.04 4.38
CA MET A 24 -2.74 -5.98 4.31
C MET A 24 -3.38 -6.60 5.56
N ALA A 25 -2.96 -7.80 5.94
CA ALA A 25 -3.49 -8.50 7.11
C ALA A 25 -3.24 -7.72 8.42
N ILE A 26 -2.02 -7.24 8.63
CA ILE A 26 -1.67 -6.46 9.82
C ILE A 26 -2.39 -5.10 9.81
N GLY A 27 -2.57 -4.46 8.65
CA GLY A 27 -3.32 -3.21 8.51
C GLY A 27 -4.80 -3.34 8.89
N LEU A 28 -5.42 -4.49 8.64
CA LEU A 28 -6.78 -4.78 9.14
C LEU A 28 -6.80 -4.84 10.67
N GLY A 29 -5.84 -5.53 11.29
CA GLY A 29 -5.67 -5.57 12.74
C GLY A 29 -5.36 -4.20 13.36
N MET A 30 -4.56 -3.38 12.66
CA MET A 30 -4.26 -2.00 13.07
C MET A 30 -5.54 -1.18 13.25
N SER A 31 -6.51 -1.33 12.36
CA SER A 31 -7.78 -0.61 12.44
C SER A 31 -8.49 -0.87 13.78
N ILE A 32 -8.53 -2.12 14.24
CA ILE A 32 -9.18 -2.51 15.50
C ILE A 32 -8.49 -1.86 16.70
N VAL A 33 -7.15 -1.94 16.75
CA VAL A 33 -6.37 -1.35 17.86
C VAL A 33 -6.57 0.16 17.92
N ILE A 34 -6.50 0.84 16.77
CA ILE A 34 -6.68 2.28 16.69
C ILE A 34 -8.11 2.69 17.05
N SER A 35 -9.13 1.98 16.55
CA SER A 35 -10.53 2.25 16.90
C SER A 35 -10.77 2.16 18.41
N ARG A 36 -10.15 1.20 19.10
CA ARG A 36 -10.25 1.10 20.57
C ARG A 36 -9.60 2.29 21.27
N CYS A 37 -8.40 2.69 20.86
CA CYS A 37 -7.72 3.86 21.43
C CYS A 37 -8.51 5.15 21.20
N VAL A 38 -8.98 5.37 19.97
CA VAL A 38 -9.77 6.56 19.62
C VAL A 38 -11.12 6.57 20.35
N GLY A 39 -11.80 5.42 20.46
CA GLY A 39 -13.04 5.29 21.22
C GLY A 39 -12.88 5.56 22.72
N ALA A 40 -11.69 5.33 23.27
CA ALA A 40 -11.34 5.69 24.65
C ALA A 40 -10.87 7.15 24.81
N GLY A 41 -10.77 7.92 23.72
CA GLY A 41 -10.23 9.28 23.72
C GLY A 41 -8.69 9.35 23.87
N ASP A 42 -8.00 8.21 23.83
CA ASP A 42 -6.55 8.12 24.05
C ASP A 42 -5.78 8.17 22.73
N PHE A 43 -5.60 9.40 22.21
CA PHE A 43 -4.85 9.62 20.98
C PHE A 43 -3.33 9.47 21.15
N ALA A 44 -2.81 9.55 22.38
CA ALA A 44 -1.40 9.29 22.66
C ALA A 44 -1.10 7.81 22.41
N GLN A 45 -1.94 6.93 22.95
CA GLN A 45 -1.86 5.48 22.74
C GLN A 45 -2.13 5.10 21.29
N ALA A 46 -3.07 5.77 20.61
CA ALA A 46 -3.29 5.56 19.17
C ALA A 46 -2.02 5.86 18.35
N ARG A 47 -1.31 6.96 18.64
CA ARG A 47 -0.05 7.31 17.96
C ARG A 47 1.06 6.31 18.27
N PHE A 48 1.15 5.84 19.52
CA PHE A 48 2.11 4.81 19.91
C PHE A 48 1.91 3.51 19.13
N TYR A 49 0.67 2.98 19.12
CA TYR A 49 0.37 1.76 18.39
C TYR A 49 0.48 1.92 16.88
N THR A 50 0.12 3.08 16.32
CA THR A 50 0.33 3.34 14.89
C THR A 50 1.80 3.17 14.51
N LYS A 51 2.73 3.79 15.24
CA LYS A 51 4.17 3.66 14.97
C LYS A 51 4.66 2.23 15.16
N LYS A 52 4.25 1.57 16.25
CA LYS A 52 4.65 0.19 16.56
C LYS A 52 4.17 -0.79 15.48
N ILE A 53 2.90 -0.70 15.07
CA ILE A 53 2.31 -1.59 14.08
C ILE A 53 2.88 -1.31 12.70
N LEU A 54 3.12 -0.04 12.31
CA LEU A 54 3.84 0.26 11.07
C LEU A 54 5.24 -0.36 11.07
N GLY A 55 5.99 -0.30 12.19
CA GLY A 55 7.27 -1.00 12.32
C GLY A 55 7.17 -2.51 12.11
N ILE A 56 6.13 -3.15 12.66
CA ILE A 56 5.85 -4.58 12.43
C ILE A 56 5.54 -4.84 10.95
N ILE A 57 4.78 -3.97 10.29
CA ILE A 57 4.48 -4.07 8.85
C ILE A 57 5.77 -4.00 8.03
N PHE A 58 6.67 -3.07 8.32
CA PHE A 58 7.98 -2.98 7.63
C PHE A 58 8.75 -4.30 7.75
N VAL A 59 8.89 -4.83 8.97
CA VAL A 59 9.62 -6.09 9.18
C VAL A 59 8.92 -7.26 8.46
N ALA A 60 7.59 -7.36 8.57
CA ALA A 60 6.83 -8.42 7.92
C ALA A 60 6.94 -8.35 6.38
N GLN A 61 7.00 -7.16 5.81
CA GLN A 61 7.18 -6.97 4.37
C GLN A 61 8.60 -7.25 3.92
N ILE A 62 9.62 -6.88 4.69
CA ILE A 62 11.00 -7.29 4.40
C ILE A 62 11.08 -8.81 4.35
N VAL A 63 10.56 -9.50 5.37
CA VAL A 63 10.55 -10.97 5.42
C VAL A 63 9.79 -11.57 4.23
N SER A 64 8.58 -11.10 3.95
CA SER A 64 7.77 -11.63 2.84
C SER A 64 8.39 -11.37 1.48
N SER A 65 8.93 -10.16 1.25
CA SER A 65 9.63 -9.83 0.00
C SER A 65 10.88 -10.70 -0.18
N VAL A 66 11.68 -10.90 0.86
CA VAL A 66 12.87 -11.77 0.79
C VAL A 66 12.47 -13.21 0.50
N VAL A 67 11.48 -13.76 1.22
CA VAL A 67 10.98 -15.13 0.97
C VAL A 67 10.45 -15.26 -0.46
N SER A 68 9.69 -14.28 -0.93
CA SER A 68 9.15 -14.24 -2.29
C SER A 68 10.27 -14.24 -3.34
N LEU A 69 11.34 -13.46 -3.13
CA LEU A 69 12.51 -13.42 -4.01
C LEU A 69 13.35 -14.70 -3.98
N VAL A 70 13.47 -15.36 -2.82
CA VAL A 70 14.16 -16.66 -2.70
C VAL A 70 13.39 -17.76 -3.42
N LEU A 71 12.07 -17.76 -3.32
CA LEU A 71 11.21 -18.73 -4.02
C LEU A 71 11.01 -18.40 -5.50
N PHE A 72 11.32 -17.17 -5.92
CA PHE A 72 11.06 -16.67 -7.27
C PHE A 72 11.65 -17.54 -8.39
N PRO A 73 12.92 -18.02 -8.33
CA PRO A 73 13.47 -18.88 -9.37
C PRO A 73 12.71 -20.21 -9.51
N SER A 74 12.30 -20.80 -8.38
CA SER A 74 11.53 -22.04 -8.35
C SER A 74 10.14 -21.83 -8.94
N ILE A 75 9.47 -20.73 -8.56
CA ILE A 75 8.17 -20.36 -9.14
C ILE A 75 8.28 -20.17 -10.65
N LEU A 76 9.30 -19.43 -11.11
CA LEU A 76 9.54 -19.21 -12.54
C LEU A 76 9.78 -20.51 -13.33
N SER A 77 10.39 -21.53 -12.72
CA SER A 77 10.66 -22.80 -13.40
C SER A 77 9.39 -23.61 -13.70
N ILE A 78 8.28 -23.33 -13.01
CA ILE A 78 6.98 -23.96 -13.23
C ILE A 78 6.29 -23.39 -14.49
N TYR A 79 6.65 -22.16 -14.88
CA TYR A 79 6.04 -21.49 -16.03
C TYR A 79 6.85 -21.71 -17.30
N ASN A 80 6.15 -22.12 -18.37
CA ASN A 80 6.70 -22.16 -19.72
C ASN A 80 6.71 -20.76 -20.34
N PHE A 81 7.69 -19.94 -19.94
CA PHE A 81 7.85 -18.58 -20.45
C PHE A 81 8.73 -18.49 -21.69
N SER A 82 8.39 -17.54 -22.57
CA SER A 82 9.36 -16.98 -23.50
C SER A 82 10.44 -16.22 -22.72
N ALA A 83 11.63 -16.05 -23.30
CA ALA A 83 12.71 -15.28 -22.67
C ALA A 83 12.25 -13.86 -22.25
N GLU A 84 11.51 -13.18 -23.12
CA GLU A 84 10.92 -11.85 -22.89
C GLU A 84 9.96 -11.83 -21.68
N ALA A 85 9.05 -12.81 -21.56
CA ALA A 85 8.10 -12.86 -20.44
C ALA A 85 8.81 -13.11 -19.10
N ARG A 86 9.87 -13.91 -19.11
CA ARG A 86 10.68 -14.21 -17.92
C ARG A 86 11.43 -12.98 -17.43
N GLU A 87 12.05 -12.24 -18.34
CA GLU A 87 12.77 -10.99 -18.04
C GLU A 87 11.83 -9.96 -17.41
N TRP A 88 10.69 -9.68 -18.06
CA TRP A 88 9.73 -8.70 -17.55
C TRP A 88 9.12 -9.08 -16.21
N THR A 89 8.83 -10.37 -16.01
CA THR A 89 8.35 -10.86 -14.70
C THR A 89 9.42 -10.63 -13.62
N THR A 90 10.68 -10.85 -13.95
CA THR A 90 11.82 -10.63 -13.03
C THR A 90 11.90 -9.16 -12.65
N GLU A 91 11.88 -8.25 -13.61
CA GLU A 91 11.91 -6.81 -13.35
C GLU A 91 10.74 -6.33 -12.48
N ILE A 92 9.51 -6.81 -12.75
CA ILE A 92 8.34 -6.51 -11.93
C ILE A 92 8.55 -6.96 -10.48
N VAL A 93 8.92 -8.23 -10.27
CA VAL A 93 8.98 -8.81 -8.93
C VAL A 93 10.08 -8.17 -8.08
N TRP A 94 11.23 -7.88 -8.68
CA TRP A 94 12.34 -7.21 -8.00
C TRP A 94 12.03 -5.74 -7.71
N SER A 95 11.54 -4.99 -8.70
CA SER A 95 11.19 -3.58 -8.49
C SER A 95 10.07 -3.41 -7.48
N HIS A 96 9.05 -4.29 -7.54
CA HIS A 96 7.95 -4.28 -6.59
C HIS A 96 8.44 -4.59 -5.18
N ALA A 97 9.32 -5.58 -4.97
CA ALA A 97 9.84 -5.90 -3.64
C ALA A 97 10.49 -4.69 -2.94
N ILE A 98 11.27 -3.90 -3.68
CA ILE A 98 11.93 -2.69 -3.17
C ILE A 98 10.89 -1.63 -2.82
N VAL A 99 10.01 -1.29 -3.77
CA VAL A 99 9.00 -0.24 -3.59
C VAL A 99 7.99 -0.61 -2.50
N MET A 100 7.67 -1.90 -2.39
CA MET A 100 6.81 -2.48 -1.37
C MET A 100 7.37 -2.18 0.02
N ILE A 101 8.64 -2.47 0.26
CA ILE A 101 9.28 -2.25 1.56
C ILE A 101 9.34 -0.76 1.89
N LEU A 102 9.68 0.10 0.92
CA LEU A 102 9.97 1.51 1.20
C LEU A 102 8.72 2.41 1.28
N ILE A 103 7.73 2.17 0.42
CA ILE A 103 6.67 3.14 0.14
C ILE A 103 5.30 2.62 0.57
N TRP A 104 5.03 1.33 0.36
CA TRP A 104 3.69 0.77 0.50
C TRP A 104 3.05 0.97 1.88
N PRO A 105 3.75 0.80 3.03
CA PRO A 105 3.15 0.98 4.36
C PRO A 105 2.52 2.36 4.54
N PHE A 106 3.14 3.41 4.00
CA PHE A 106 2.61 4.76 4.10
C PHE A 106 1.43 4.98 3.17
N GLY A 107 1.49 4.45 1.94
CA GLY A 107 0.43 4.61 0.95
C GLY A 107 -0.83 3.77 1.22
N ASN A 108 -0.70 2.63 1.92
CA ASN A 108 -1.76 1.62 2.01
C ASN A 108 -2.12 1.20 3.43
N ALA A 109 -1.17 1.12 4.37
CA ALA A 109 -1.47 0.75 5.75
C ALA A 109 -1.89 1.95 6.61
N LEU A 110 -1.12 3.05 6.59
CA LEU A 110 -1.42 4.28 7.33
C LEU A 110 -2.86 4.81 7.17
N PRO A 111 -3.52 4.81 5.98
CA PRO A 111 -4.89 5.31 5.87
C PRO A 111 -5.93 4.53 6.69
N SER A 112 -5.61 3.32 7.16
CA SER A 112 -6.46 2.59 8.11
C SER A 112 -6.62 3.30 9.46
N VAL A 113 -5.61 4.06 9.88
CA VAL A 113 -5.66 4.90 11.10
C VAL A 113 -6.74 5.98 10.96
N PHE A 114 -6.80 6.64 9.80
CA PHE A 114 -7.79 7.68 9.55
C PHE A 114 -9.21 7.12 9.51
N ARG A 115 -9.40 5.98 8.83
CA ARG A 115 -10.69 5.27 8.83
C ARG A 115 -11.11 4.86 10.25
N ALA A 116 -10.19 4.31 11.03
CA ALA A 116 -10.44 3.90 12.41
C ALA A 116 -10.75 5.08 13.35
N ALA A 117 -10.22 6.27 13.04
CA ALA A 117 -10.46 7.50 13.77
C ALA A 117 -11.73 8.26 13.34
N GLY A 118 -12.47 7.78 12.33
CA GLY A 118 -13.65 8.47 11.78
C GLY A 118 -13.33 9.50 10.69
N ASP A 119 -12.05 9.77 10.40
CA ASP A 119 -11.59 10.56 9.25
C ASP A 119 -11.57 9.71 7.97
N ALA A 120 -12.67 9.01 7.67
CA ALA A 120 -12.74 8.07 6.53
C ALA A 120 -12.80 8.77 5.16
N LYS A 121 -13.38 9.97 5.10
CA LYS A 121 -13.53 10.73 3.85
C LYS A 121 -12.19 11.10 3.23
N TYR A 122 -11.22 11.49 4.04
CA TYR A 122 -9.90 11.91 3.55
C TYR A 122 -9.15 10.80 2.79
N PRO A 123 -8.88 9.60 3.36
CA PRO A 123 -8.18 8.54 2.64
C PRO A 123 -8.96 8.02 1.44
N MET A 124 -10.29 8.04 1.47
CA MET A 124 -11.11 7.64 0.32
C MET A 124 -10.93 8.60 -0.86
N LEU A 125 -11.09 9.90 -0.65
CA LEU A 125 -10.94 10.90 -1.71
C LEU A 125 -9.51 10.94 -2.26
N VAL A 126 -8.51 10.93 -1.38
CA VAL A 126 -7.11 10.87 -1.80
C VAL A 126 -6.87 9.64 -2.65
N SER A 127 -7.35 8.46 -2.23
CA SER A 127 -7.14 7.22 -2.98
C SER A 127 -7.83 7.24 -4.33
N MET A 128 -9.08 7.72 -4.41
CA MET A 128 -9.82 7.80 -5.66
C MET A 128 -9.12 8.72 -6.67
N ILE A 129 -8.74 9.92 -6.24
CA ILE A 129 -8.10 10.92 -7.10
C ILE A 129 -6.73 10.42 -7.58
N THR A 130 -5.89 9.95 -6.66
CA THR A 130 -4.54 9.46 -7.00
C THR A 130 -4.58 8.22 -7.87
N MET A 131 -5.50 7.28 -7.63
CA MET A 131 -5.64 6.11 -8.49
C MET A 131 -6.07 6.49 -9.90
N PHE A 132 -7.00 7.42 -10.06
CA PHE A 132 -7.40 7.89 -11.38
C PHE A 132 -6.26 8.64 -12.09
N CYS A 133 -5.69 9.66 -11.45
CA CYS A 133 -4.65 10.49 -12.06
C CYS A 133 -3.37 9.70 -12.34
N CYS A 134 -2.90 8.89 -11.39
CA CYS A 134 -1.67 8.13 -11.56
C CYS A 134 -1.91 6.87 -12.39
N ARG A 135 -2.83 5.99 -11.98
CA ARG A 135 -2.94 4.66 -12.60
C ARG A 135 -3.59 4.68 -13.98
N ILE A 136 -4.40 5.69 -14.30
CA ILE A 136 -5.05 5.81 -15.61
C ILE A 136 -4.37 6.88 -16.43
N MET A 137 -4.39 8.14 -16.00
CA MET A 137 -3.90 9.24 -16.84
C MET A 137 -2.38 9.19 -17.03
N PHE A 138 -1.61 9.02 -15.95
CA PHE A 138 -0.16 8.98 -16.04
C PHE A 138 0.33 7.70 -16.73
N ALA A 139 -0.30 6.55 -16.49
CA ALA A 139 -0.01 5.34 -17.24
C ALA A 139 -0.27 5.52 -18.75
N TYR A 140 -1.38 6.16 -19.14
CA TYR A 140 -1.67 6.50 -20.53
C TYR A 140 -0.54 7.34 -21.14
N VAL A 141 -0.13 8.43 -20.47
CA VAL A 141 0.97 9.28 -20.95
C VAL A 141 2.27 8.48 -21.11
N LEU A 142 2.64 7.65 -20.14
CA LEU A 142 3.85 6.82 -20.23
C LEU A 142 3.81 5.79 -21.36
N VAL A 143 2.64 5.24 -21.68
CA VAL A 143 2.48 4.30 -22.79
C VAL A 143 2.65 5.00 -24.14
N TYR A 144 1.98 6.14 -24.35
CA TYR A 144 1.90 6.76 -25.69
C TYR A 144 3.06 7.72 -26.00
N GLN A 145 3.70 8.32 -25.00
CA GLN A 145 4.77 9.30 -25.21
C GLN A 145 6.16 8.70 -25.05
N PHE A 146 6.29 7.63 -24.26
CA PHE A 146 7.57 7.02 -23.91
C PHE A 146 7.67 5.55 -24.34
N ASP A 147 6.64 5.01 -25.02
CA ASP A 147 6.58 3.64 -25.54
C ASP A 147 6.93 2.55 -24.50
N MET A 148 6.66 2.80 -23.21
CA MET A 148 7.07 1.92 -22.11
C MET A 148 6.21 0.65 -21.97
N GLY A 149 5.14 0.53 -22.76
CA GLY A 149 4.27 -0.64 -22.78
C GLY A 149 3.74 -1.01 -21.39
N MET A 150 3.95 -2.26 -20.97
CA MET A 150 3.47 -2.76 -19.68
C MET A 150 4.13 -2.08 -18.48
N PHE A 151 5.39 -1.67 -18.56
CA PHE A 151 6.10 -1.09 -17.41
C PHE A 151 5.52 0.24 -16.95
N ALA A 152 4.85 0.97 -17.86
CA ALA A 152 4.11 2.17 -17.55
C ALA A 152 3.10 1.96 -16.40
N THR A 153 2.41 0.80 -16.37
CA THR A 153 1.38 0.53 -15.36
C THR A 153 2.01 0.31 -13.97
N TRP A 154 3.15 -0.36 -13.90
CA TRP A 154 3.87 -0.60 -12.65
C TRP A 154 4.48 0.69 -12.10
N ILE A 155 5.09 1.51 -12.95
CA ILE A 155 5.59 2.83 -12.55
C ILE A 155 4.44 3.71 -12.05
N ALA A 156 3.29 3.69 -12.73
CA ALA A 156 2.11 4.42 -12.31
C ALA A 156 1.58 3.97 -10.93
N ILE A 157 1.65 2.66 -10.62
CA ILE A 157 1.32 2.12 -9.29
C ILE A 157 2.32 2.64 -8.24
N TYR A 158 3.61 2.68 -8.55
CA TYR A 158 4.63 3.18 -7.62
C TYR A 158 4.45 4.68 -7.34
N CYS A 159 4.15 5.46 -8.36
CA CYS A 159 3.81 6.88 -8.22
C CYS A 159 2.55 7.09 -7.38
N ASP A 160 1.50 6.28 -7.58
CA ASP A 160 0.28 6.30 -6.76
C ASP A 160 0.61 6.10 -5.27
N TRP A 161 1.43 5.09 -4.95
CA TRP A 161 1.83 4.85 -3.56
C TRP A 161 2.69 5.95 -2.97
N LEU A 162 3.61 6.52 -3.76
CA LEU A 162 4.47 7.61 -3.32
C LEU A 162 3.65 8.86 -2.97
N ILE A 163 2.73 9.24 -3.85
CA ILE A 163 1.87 10.41 -3.65
C ILE A 163 0.92 10.20 -2.47
N LYS A 164 0.26 9.03 -2.40
CA LYS A 164 -0.56 8.66 -1.23
C LYS A 164 0.24 8.69 0.06
N GLY A 165 1.43 8.09 0.06
CA GLY A 165 2.32 8.05 1.21
C GLY A 165 2.63 9.45 1.71
N GLY A 166 3.03 10.37 0.83
CA GLY A 166 3.28 11.77 1.17
C GLY A 166 2.06 12.47 1.77
N LEU A 167 0.89 12.36 1.11
CA LEU A 167 -0.36 12.98 1.57
C LEU A 167 -0.82 12.41 2.93
N PHE A 168 -0.73 11.10 3.11
CA PHE A 168 -1.11 10.43 4.36
C PHE A 168 -0.14 10.74 5.50
N ILE A 169 1.18 10.76 5.25
CA ILE A 169 2.14 11.21 6.26
C ILE A 169 1.84 12.66 6.67
N TRP A 170 1.63 13.56 5.71
CA TRP A 170 1.28 14.96 5.98
C TRP A 170 0.01 15.08 6.81
N ARG A 171 -1.05 14.33 6.47
CA ARG A 171 -2.30 14.30 7.24
C ARG A 171 -2.08 13.79 8.67
N TYR A 172 -1.26 12.74 8.83
CA TYR A 172 -0.96 12.13 10.11
C TYR A 172 -0.19 13.08 11.04
N VAL A 173 0.85 13.74 10.51
CA VAL A 173 1.70 14.68 11.27
C VAL A 173 0.92 15.92 11.69
N ASN A 174 0.09 16.47 10.80
CA ASN A 174 -0.75 17.63 11.12
C ASN A 174 -1.86 17.35 12.14
N GLY A 175 -2.06 16.08 12.52
CA GLY A 175 -2.98 15.67 13.58
C GLY A 175 -4.45 15.94 13.30
N LYS A 176 -4.84 16.40 12.09
CA LYS A 176 -6.25 16.71 11.77
C LYS A 176 -7.16 15.49 11.98
N TRP A 177 -6.63 14.29 11.82
CA TRP A 177 -7.35 13.03 12.07
C TRP A 177 -7.76 12.81 13.53
N THR A 178 -7.12 13.47 14.51
CA THR A 178 -7.48 13.32 15.93
C THR A 178 -8.66 14.19 16.36
N LYS A 179 -9.15 15.07 15.47
CA LYS A 179 -10.28 15.97 15.75
C LYS A 179 -11.64 15.32 15.49
N PHE A 180 -11.64 14.13 14.90
CA PHE A 180 -12.85 13.38 14.61
C PHE A 180 -13.22 12.59 15.87
N GLN A 181 -14.31 12.98 16.52
CA GLN A 181 -14.93 12.24 17.62
C GLN A 181 -16.40 12.02 17.26
N ALA A 182 -16.86 10.76 17.38
CA ALA A 182 -18.25 10.40 17.12
C ALA A 182 -19.16 10.63 18.35
N ILE A 183 -18.58 10.89 19.52
CA ILE A 183 -19.33 11.11 20.77
C ILE A 183 -18.80 12.38 21.43
N GLU A 184 -19.64 13.40 21.46
CA GLU A 184 -19.47 14.57 22.33
C GLU A 184 -19.63 14.05 23.77
N LEU A 185 -18.53 13.99 24.55
CA LEU A 185 -18.56 13.55 25.96
C LEU A 185 -19.19 14.60 26.88
N THR A 186 -20.18 15.36 26.41
CA THR A 186 -20.93 16.37 27.16
C THR A 186 -21.72 15.78 28.33
N GLY A 187 -21.80 14.45 28.47
CA GLY A 187 -22.56 13.77 29.52
C GLY A 187 -21.77 13.09 30.66
N ARG A 188 -20.44 13.04 30.64
CA ARG A 188 -19.66 12.26 31.65
C ARG A 188 -19.02 13.09 32.77
N LYS A 189 -19.62 14.25 33.08
CA LYS A 189 -19.34 15.09 34.26
C LYS A 189 -20.64 15.38 35.02
N ALA A 190 -21.35 14.34 35.43
CA ALA A 190 -22.44 14.43 36.40
C ALA A 190 -22.69 13.05 36.99
N GLU A 191 -21.76 12.58 37.82
CA GLU A 191 -21.97 11.57 38.88
C GLU A 191 -20.71 11.51 39.76
#